data_AF-C0VPK7-F1
#
_entry.id   AF-C0VPK7-F1
#
_cell.length_a   1.000
_cell.length_b   1.000
_cell.length_c   1.000
_cell.angle_alpha   90.00
_cell.angle_beta   90.00
_cell.angle_gamma   90.00
#
_symmetry.space_group_name_H-M   'P 1'
#
loop_
_entity.id
_entity.type
_entity.pdbx_description
1 polymer ?
#
loop_
_entity_poly.entity_id
_entity_poly.type
_entity_poly.pdbx_seq_one_letter_code
_entity_poly.pdbx_strand_id
1 'polypeptide(L)' 'MERALENDTECADILQQICAVRGALNGLMTELLEIHLKDTLVVGDSSELQRSQELIQVSKILKSYLK' A
#
# COMPACT_ATOMS: atom_id res chain seq x y z
N MET A 1 16.90 4.48 9.23
CA MET A 1 16.58 5.92 9.36
C MET A 1 16.88 6.48 10.75
N GLU A 2 16.24 6.05 11.84
CA GLU A 2 16.51 6.64 13.19
C GLU A 2 18.00 6.66 13.54
N ARG A 3 18.69 5.52 13.39
CA ARG A 3 20.16 5.45 13.59
C ARG A 3 20.98 6.31 12.63
N ALA A 4 20.48 6.62 11.43
CA ALA A 4 21.19 7.48 10.48
C ALA A 4 21.06 8.96 10.88
N LEU A 5 19.91 9.34 11.43
CA LEU A 5 19.67 10.67 12.00
C LEU A 5 20.50 10.91 13.27
N GLU A 6 20.76 9.87 14.05
CA GLU A 6 21.57 9.94 15.27
C GLU A 6 23.09 10.02 15.01
N ASN A 7 23.55 9.58 13.84
CA ASN A 7 24.97 9.42 13.51
C ASN A 7 25.50 10.48 12.52
N ASP A 8 24.85 11.65 12.44
CA ASP A 8 25.24 12.76 11.55
C ASP A 8 25.43 12.32 10.07
N THR A 9 24.57 11.40 9.62
CA THR A 9 24.64 10.83 8.27
C THR A 9 24.26 11.89 7.24
N GLU A 10 24.95 11.89 6.10
CA GLU A 10 24.69 12.81 4.98
C GLU A 10 23.21 12.82 4.57
N CYS A 11 22.65 14.01 4.38
CA CYS A 11 21.25 14.20 4.01
C CYS A 11 20.86 13.42 2.75
N ALA A 12 21.79 13.29 1.79
CA ALA A 12 21.58 12.53 0.56
C ALA A 12 21.30 11.04 0.84
N ASP A 13 22.02 10.44 1.78
CA ASP A 13 21.85 9.02 2.14
C ASP A 13 20.53 8.78 2.87
N ILE A 14 20.11 9.72 3.72
CA ILE A 14 18.80 9.68 4.39
C ILE A 14 17.67 9.76 3.35
N LEU A 15 17.77 10.68 2.38
CA LEU A 15 16.80 10.81 1.30
C LEU A 15 16.75 9.54 0.43
N GLN A 16 17.90 8.92 0.15
CA GLN A 16 17.95 7.66 -0.59
C GLN A 16 17.24 6.52 0.16
N GLN A 17 17.41 6.44 1.48
CA GLN A 17 16.69 5.47 2.31
C GLN A 17 15.17 5.70 2.29
N ILE A 18 14.72 6.96 2.39
CA ILE A 18 13.29 7.31 2.29
C ILE A 18 12.73 6.87 0.94
N CYS A 19 13.45 7.14 -0.15
CA CYS A 19 13.05 6.73 -1.50
C CYS A 19 12.94 5.20 -1.62
N ALA A 20 13.90 4.46 -1.07
CA ALA A 20 13.89 3.00 -1.06
C ALA A 20 12.71 2.43 -0.26
N VAL A 21 12.46 2.95 0.94
CA VAL A 21 11.32 2.53 1.78
C VAL A 21 9.99 2.83 1.09
N ARG A 22 9.84 4.01 0.48
CA ARG A 22 8.66 4.35 -0.31
C ARG A 22 8.43 3.34 -1.44
N GLY A 23 9.49 2.98 -2.16
CA GLY A 23 9.42 1.97 -3.22
C GLY A 23 8.96 0.60 -2.70
N ALA A 24 9.55 0.13 -1.59
CA ALA A 24 9.18 -1.15 -0.98
C ALA A 24 7.71 -1.16 -0.50
N LEU A 25 7.25 -0.09 0.15
CA LEU A 25 5.87 0.04 0.61
C LEU A 25 4.88 0.06 -0.56
N ASN A 26 5.22 0.73 -1.66
CA ASN A 26 4.38 0.76 -2.87
C ASN A 26 4.26 -0.64 -3.52
N GLY A 27 5.34 -1.41 -3.53
CA GLY A 27 5.32 -2.80 -4.00
C GLY A 27 4.41 -3.68 -3.13
N LEU A 28 4.63 -3.66 -1.82
CA LEU A 28 3.82 -4.43 -0.86
C LEU A 28 2.32 -4.06 -0.93
N MET A 29 2.01 -2.78 -1.09
CA MET A 29 0.62 -2.33 -1.22
C MET A 29 -0.06 -2.95 -2.45
N THR A 30 0.67 -3.06 -3.56
CA THR A 30 0.15 -3.64 -4.80
C THR A 30 -0.16 -5.12 -4.63
N GLU A 31 0.77 -5.87 -4.00
CA GLU A 31 0.57 -7.30 -3.71
C GLU A 31 -0.63 -7.54 -2.79
N LEU A 32 -0.75 -6.77 -1.69
CA LEU A 32 -1.87 -6.92 -0.76
C LEU A 32 -3.21 -6.54 -1.38
N LEU A 33 -3.24 -5.53 -2.26
CA LEU A 33 -4.44 -5.15 -2.97
C LEU A 33 -4.90 -6.28 -3.91
N GLU A 34 -3.97 -6.90 -4.63
CA GLU A 34 -4.27 -8.04 -5.51
C GLU A 34 -4.87 -9.21 -4.73
N ILE A 35 -4.23 -9.60 -3.62
CA ILE A 35 -4.72 -10.67 -2.74
C ILE A 35 -6.13 -10.35 -2.24
N HIS A 36 -6.34 -9.15 -1.71
CA HIS A 36 -7.64 -8.75 -1.17
C HIS A 36 -8.75 -8.76 -2.23
N LEU A 37 -8.47 -8.25 -3.44
CA LEU A 37 -9.45 -8.26 -4.53
C LEU A 37 -9.76 -9.68 -5.00
N LYS A 38 -8.75 -10.55 -5.12
CA LYS A 38 -8.93 -11.94 -5.52
C LYS A 38 -9.78 -12.71 -4.52
N ASP A 39 -9.49 -12.56 -3.24
CA ASP A 39 -10.20 -13.27 -2.17
C ASP A 39 -11.65 -12.80 -2.06
N THR A 40 -11.91 -11.48 -2.11
CA THR A 40 -13.25 -10.95 -1.84
C THR A 40 -14.16 -10.89 -3.07
N LEU A 41 -13.61 -10.67 -4.27
CA LEU A 41 -14.40 -10.48 -5.50
C LEU A 41 -14.44 -11.70 -6.43
N VAL A 42 -13.42 -12.57 -6.39
CA VAL A 42 -13.27 -13.66 -7.38
C VAL A 42 -13.53 -15.03 -6.77
N VAL A 43 -12.89 -15.33 -5.63
CA VAL A 43 -12.90 -16.69 -5.06
C VAL A 43 -13.91 -16.82 -3.91
N GLY A 44 -14.25 -15.73 -3.23
CA GLY A 44 -15.15 -15.74 -2.08
C GLY A 44 -16.63 -16.00 -2.41
N ASP A 45 -17.33 -16.62 -1.47
CA ASP A 45 -18.79 -16.80 -1.51
C ASP A 45 -19.51 -15.53 -1.04
N SER A 46 -19.29 -14.43 -1.77
CA SER A 46 -19.79 -13.10 -1.41
C SER A 46 -21.02 -12.72 -2.23
N SER A 47 -22.07 -12.29 -1.53
CA SER A 47 -23.28 -11.75 -2.15
C SER A 47 -22.98 -10.49 -2.98
N GLU A 48 -23.85 -10.15 -3.92
CA GLU A 48 -23.71 -8.93 -4.71
C GLU A 48 -23.65 -7.66 -3.86
N LEU A 49 -24.42 -7.62 -2.76
CA LEU A 49 -24.40 -6.50 -1.82
C LEU A 49 -23.03 -6.36 -1.13
N GLN A 50 -22.44 -7.47 -0.68
CA GLN A 50 -21.11 -7.48 -0.06
C GLN A 50 -20.04 -7.02 -1.06
N ARG A 51 -20.07 -7.53 -2.30
CA ARG A 51 -19.13 -7.10 -3.35
C ARG A 51 -19.24 -5.61 -3.68
N SER A 52 -20.46 -5.07 -3.70
CA SER A 52 -20.72 -3.64 -3.93
C SER A 52 -20.15 -2.76 -2.80
N GLN A 53 -20.32 -3.18 -1.55
CA GLN A 53 -19.76 -2.47 -0.38
C GLN A 53 -18.23 -2.51 -0.40
N GLU A 54 -17.63 -3.66 -0.70
CA GLU A 54 -16.18 -3.81 -0.77
C GLU A 54 -15.58 -2.91 -1.87
N LEU A 55 -16.23 -2.84 -3.03
CA LEU A 55 -15.80 -1.99 -4.14
C LEU A 55 -15.76 -0.51 -3.73
N ILE A 56 -16.74 -0.03 -2.96
CA ILE A 56 -16.77 1.34 -2.44
C ILE A 56 -15.57 1.57 -1.51
N GLN A 57 -15.28 0.63 -0.62
CA GLN A 57 -14.17 0.72 0.33
C GLN A 57 -12.82 0.74 -0.38
N VAL A 58 -12.58 -0.20 -1.31
CA VAL A 58 -11.33 -0.26 -2.07
C VAL A 58 -11.17 0.98 -2.96
N SER A 59 -12.25 1.47 -3.59
CA SER A 59 -12.20 2.71 -4.36
C SER A 59 -11.76 3.91 -3.53
N LYS A 60 -12.18 4.00 -2.26
CA LYS A 60 -11.75 5.06 -1.34
C LYS A 60 -10.25 4.96 -1.02
N ILE A 61 -9.74 3.75 -0.78
CA ILE A 61 -8.32 3.51 -0.52
C ILE A 61 -7.49 3.90 -1.76
N LEU A 62 -7.88 3.42 -2.93
CA LEU A 62 -7.22 3.73 -4.20
C LEU A 62 -7.19 5.23 -4.49
N LYS A 63 -8.30 5.94 -4.25
CA LYS A 63 -8.35 7.41 -4.40
C LYS A 63 -7.46 8.15 -3.40
N SER A 64 -7.18 7.57 -2.24
CA SER A 64 -6.25 8.17 -1.28
C SER A 64 -4.79 7.94 -1.68
N TYR A 65 -4.51 6.85 -2.40
CA TYR A 65 -3.16 6.45 -2.80
C TYR A 65 -2.72 7.00 -4.16
N LEU A 66 -3.65 7.11 -5.12
CA LEU A 66 -3.40 7.61 -6.48
C LEU A 66 -3.52 9.15 -6.60
N LYS A 67 -3.61 9.85 -5.47
CA LYS A 67 -3.61 11.31 -5.42
C LYS A 67 -2.21 11.89 -5.54
#